data_AF-A0A7L1TTL1-F1
#
_entry.id   AF-A0A7L1TTL1-F1
#
_cell.length_a   1.000
_cell.length_b   1.000
_cell.length_c   1.000
_cell.angle_alpha   90.00
_cell.angle_beta   90.00
_cell.angle_gamma   90.00
#
_symmetry.space_group_name_H-M   'P 1'
#
loop_
_entity.id
_entity.type
_entity.pdbx_description
1 polymer ?
#
loop_
_entity_poly.entity_id
_entity_poly.type
_entity_poly.pdbx_seq_one_letter_code
_entity_poly.pdbx_strand_id
1 'polypeptide(L)' 'APRPPVLNGSLWVLAGEQVRLTCGAASHPAPIVTLARGRRVLATAVYEPQVSRDPPKNIPEIA' A
#
# COMPACT_ATOMS: atom_id res chain seq x y z
N ALA A 1 -6.04 -2.46 -21.55
CA ALA A 1 -7.01 -2.06 -20.49
C ALA A 1 -6.25 -1.81 -19.19
N PRO A 2 -6.68 -0.87 -18.33
CA PRO A 2 -6.05 -0.61 -17.02
C PRO A 2 -6.10 -1.87 -16.15
N ARG A 3 -4.98 -2.23 -15.51
CA ARG A 3 -4.96 -3.33 -14.54
C ARG A 3 -5.24 -2.79 -13.13
N PRO A 4 -6.03 -3.50 -12.29
CA PRO A 4 -6.24 -3.12 -10.90
C PRO A 4 -4.92 -3.01 -10.13
N PRO A 5 -4.85 -2.15 -9.11
CA PRO A 5 -3.70 -2.08 -8.24
C PRO A 5 -3.48 -3.40 -7.49
N VAL A 6 -2.23 -3.85 -7.41
CA VAL A 6 -1.82 -5.04 -6.67
C VAL A 6 -1.01 -4.58 -5.46
N LEU A 7 -1.44 -4.98 -4.27
CA LEU A 7 -0.63 -4.91 -3.05
C LEU A 7 0.29 -6.14 -3.02
N ASN A 8 1.49 -6.05 -2.44
CA ASN A 8 2.48 -7.15 -2.29
C ASN A 8 1.96 -8.49 -1.69
N GLY A 9 0.65 -8.63 -1.46
CA GLY A 9 -0.04 -9.82 -0.99
C GLY A 9 -0.60 -9.65 0.41
N SER A 10 -1.11 -10.74 0.96
CA SER A 10 -1.38 -10.88 2.40
C SER A 10 -0.13 -11.43 3.07
N LEU A 11 0.41 -10.69 4.05
CA LEU A 11 1.58 -11.10 4.83
C LEU A 11 1.21 -11.10 6.32
N TRP A 12 1.53 -12.18 7.02
CA TRP A 12 1.51 -12.23 8.48
C TRP A 12 2.88 -11.82 9.01
N VAL A 13 2.89 -10.93 10.00
CA VAL A 13 4.10 -10.24 10.47
C VAL A 13 4.10 -10.23 11.99
N LEU A 14 5.30 -10.31 12.58
CA LEU A 14 5.42 -10.28 14.03
C LEU A 14 5.23 -8.85 14.56
N ALA A 15 4.74 -8.75 15.80
CA ALA A 15 4.61 -7.46 16.48
C ALA A 15 5.99 -6.78 16.60
N GLY A 16 6.06 -5.51 16.23
CA GLY A 16 7.32 -4.74 16.22
C GLY A 16 8.23 -4.95 15.00
N GLU A 17 7.90 -5.88 14.10
CA GLU A 17 8.64 -6.09 12.84
C GLU A 17 8.39 -4.94 11.85
N GLN A 18 9.41 -4.61 11.05
CA GLN A 18 9.30 -3.59 10.01
C GLN A 18 8.85 -4.23 8.70
N VAL A 19 7.81 -3.66 8.09
CA VAL A 19 7.19 -4.17 6.86
C VAL A 19 7.16 -3.06 5.83
N ARG A 20 7.28 -3.40 4.55
CA ARG A 20 7.10 -2.47 3.44
C ARG A 20 5.90 -2.88 2.60
N LEU A 21 4.90 -2.01 2.55
CA LEU A 21 3.74 -2.18 1.68
C LEU A 21 3.99 -1.45 0.37
N THR A 22 3.94 -2.16 -0.75
CA THR A 22 3.97 -1.59 -2.09
C THR A 22 2.67 -1.90 -2.81
N CYS A 23 2.06 -0.86 -3.37
CA CYS A 23 0.86 -0.94 -4.19
C CYS A 23 1.21 -0.42 -5.58
N GLY A 24 0.95 -1.21 -6.62
CA GLY A 24 1.29 -0.84 -8.00
C GLY A 24 0.15 -1.09 -8.99
N ALA A 25 0.01 -0.22 -9.98
CA ALA A 25 -0.96 -0.34 -11.07
C ALA A 25 -0.30 -0.03 -12.42
N ALA A 26 -0.79 -0.67 -13.49
CA ALA A 26 -0.30 -0.45 -14.84
C ALA A 26 -1.43 0.07 -15.74
N SER A 27 -1.29 1.28 -16.25
CA SER A 27 -2.23 1.92 -17.17
C SER A 27 -1.50 2.87 -18.13
N HIS A 28 -2.15 3.21 -19.24
CA HIS A 28 -1.78 4.33 -20.10
C HIS A 28 -3.04 5.17 -20.34
N PRO A 29 -3.07 6.45 -19.94
CA PRO A 29 -1.99 7.23 -19.31
C PRO A 29 -1.59 6.73 -17.91
N ALA A 30 -0.50 7.29 -17.36
CA ALA A 30 0.03 6.91 -16.04
C ALA A 30 -1.03 7.09 -14.93
N PRO A 31 -1.13 6.16 -13.96
CA PRO A 31 -2.19 6.16 -12.96
C PRO A 31 -1.91 7.12 -11.80
N ILE A 32 -2.95 7.36 -10.99
CA ILE A 32 -2.81 7.84 -9.62
C ILE A 32 -3.06 6.65 -8.71
N VAL A 33 -2.10 6.30 -7.85
CA VAL A 33 -2.17 5.13 -6.97
C VAL A 33 -2.25 5.60 -5.52
N THR A 34 -3.25 5.10 -4.79
CA THR A 34 -3.47 5.45 -3.37
C THR A 34 -3.51 4.20 -2.50
N LEU A 35 -2.71 4.19 -1.44
CA LEU A 35 -2.72 3.17 -0.39
C LEU A 35 -3.52 3.67 0.80
N ALA A 36 -4.54 2.91 1.23
CA ALA A 36 -5.43 3.27 2.34
C ALA A 36 -5.64 2.10 3.32
N ARG A 37 -5.86 2.42 4.60
CA ARG A 37 -6.37 1.48 5.63
C ARG A 37 -7.78 1.92 6.01
N GLY A 38 -8.78 1.16 5.61
CA GLY A 38 -10.18 1.58 5.72
C GLY A 38 -10.41 2.90 4.98
N ARG A 39 -10.89 3.93 5.69
CA ARG A 39 -11.11 5.28 5.13
C ARG A 39 -9.89 6.21 5.25
N ARG A 40 -8.79 5.77 5.86
CA ARG A 40 -7.59 6.60 6.09
C ARG A 40 -6.55 6.39 4.98
N VAL A 41 -6.22 7.45 4.26
CA VAL A 41 -5.11 7.46 3.29
C VAL A 41 -3.77 7.36 4.03
N LEU A 42 -2.89 6.49 3.53
CA LEU A 42 -1.55 6.26 4.09
C LEU A 42 -0.46 6.84 3.19
N ALA A 43 -0.62 6.74 1.87
CA ALA A 43 0.29 7.29 0.87
C ALA A 43 -0.41 7.40 -0.50
N THR A 44 0.04 8.34 -1.33
CA THR A 44 -0.45 8.56 -2.70
C THR A 44 0.73 8.89 -3.61
N ALA A 45 0.73 8.31 -4.80
CA ALA A 45 1.64 8.66 -5.89
C ALA A 45 0.82 9.14 -7.10
N VAL A 46 1.25 10.21 -7.75
CA VAL A 46 0.50 10.91 -8.80
C VAL A 46 1.25 10.76 -10.12
N TYR A 47 0.58 10.20 -11.14
CA TYR A 47 1.19 9.86 -12.44
C TYR A 47 2.41 8.93 -12.32
N GLU A 48 2.39 8.08 -11.30
CA GLU A 48 3.42 7.09 -11.03
C GLU A 48 2.78 5.70 -10.92
N PRO A 49 3.48 4.64 -11.36
CA PRO A 49 2.91 3.30 -11.41
C PRO A 49 2.81 2.64 -10.03
N GLN A 50 3.43 3.18 -8.98
CA GLN A 50 3.47 2.54 -7.67
C GLN A 50 3.66 3.52 -6.51
N VAL A 51 3.22 3.12 -5.32
CA VAL A 51 3.49 3.79 -4.05
C VAL A 51 3.97 2.78 -3.02
N SER A 52 4.99 3.13 -2.24
CA SER A 52 5.50 2.30 -1.14
C SER A 52 5.43 3.03 0.19
N ARG A 53 5.10 2.31 1.25
CA ARG A 53 5.04 2.85 2.61
C ARG A 53 5.44 1.83 3.65
N ASP A 54 6.30 2.24 4.56
CA ASP A 54 6.54 1.54 5.82
C ASP A 54 5.44 1.96 6.81
N PRO A 55 4.55 1.05 7.26
CA PRO A 55 3.58 1.37 8.30
C PRO A 55 4.30 1.64 9.63
N PRO A 56 3.70 2.42 10.54
CA PRO A 56 4.23 2.54 11.90
C PRO A 56 4.35 1.15 12.53
N LYS A 57 5.36 0.95 13.40
CA LYS A 57 5.61 -0.32 14.11
C LYS A 57 4.29 -0.99 14.47
N ASN A 58 4.12 -2.24 14.04
CA ASN A 58 2.89 -3.00 14.26
C ASN A 58 2.68 -3.21 15.76
N ILE A 59 1.98 -2.28 16.40
CA ILE A 59 1.43 -2.46 17.74
C ILE A 59 0.15 -3.27 17.53
N PRO A 60 0.01 -4.46 18.14
CA PRO A 60 -1.26 -5.18 18.07
C PRO A 60 -2.35 -4.27 18.64
N GLU A 61 -3.43 -4.09 17.88
CA GLU A 61 -4.65 -3.47 18.37
C GLU A 61 -5.28 -4.51 19.32
N ILE A 62 -4.89 -4.47 20.59
CA ILE A 62 -5.47 -5.34 21.63
C ILE A 62 -6.86 -4.77 21.91
N ALA A 63 -7.89 -5.43 21.37
CA ALA A 63 -9.28 -5.24 21.76
C ALA A 63 -9.56 -5.96 23.09
#